data_AF-A0A7H1N2Q6-F1
#
_entry.id   AF-A0A7H1N2Q6-F1
#
_cell.length_a   1.000
_cell.length_b   1.000
_cell.length_c   1.000
_cell.angle_alpha   90.00
_cell.angle_beta   90.00
_cell.angle_gamma   90.00
#
_symmetry.space_group_name_H-M   'P 1'
#
loop_
_entity.id
_entity.type
_entity.pdbx_description
1 polymer ?
#
loop_
_entity_poly.entity_id
_entity_poly.type
_entity_poly.pdbx_seq_one_letter_code
_entity_poly.pdbx_strand_id
1 'polypeptide(L)'
;MSYPVEDIEGIGASYSEKLAAVGIKRTDDLLTRCGSARGRAEVSDRSGISEKLLLTWANMADLMRIHGVGSEFSELLEAAGVDTVRELQHRNATNLSEKMQQVNDVKHLTRRVPSLKEVEAWIEQAKQLQPMISRLASILARSCSAATGNGYSATHGSRLGPCALRSGGCGMTKRPNERQFFAAIDWQEEQTWV
;
A
#
# COMPACT_ATOMS: atom_id res chain seq x y z
N MET A 1 16.60 8.58 6.63
CA MET A 1 16.46 9.48 7.79
C MET A 1 15.36 8.92 8.66
N SER A 2 15.52 8.99 9.98
CA SER A 2 14.60 8.35 10.92
C SER A 2 13.98 9.42 11.82
N TYR A 3 12.69 9.67 11.67
CA TYR A 3 11.92 10.65 12.44
C TYR A 3 11.04 9.95 13.48
N PRO A 4 10.72 10.59 14.61
CA PRO A 4 9.68 10.07 15.51
C PRO A 4 8.33 10.00 14.77
N VAL A 5 7.48 9.03 15.15
CA VAL A 5 6.17 8.86 14.50
C VAL A 5 5.19 10.00 14.75
N GLU A 6 5.44 10.82 15.78
CA GLU A 6 4.65 12.02 16.09
C GLU A 6 4.84 13.16 15.07
N ASP A 7 5.92 13.13 14.28
CA ASP A 7 6.15 14.10 13.21
C ASP A 7 5.29 13.81 11.97
N ILE A 8 4.62 12.65 11.90
CA ILE A 8 3.74 12.31 10.77
C ILE A 8 2.40 13.00 10.97
N GLU A 9 1.93 13.76 9.97
CA GLU A 9 0.63 14.40 10.03
C GLU A 9 -0.50 13.38 10.27
N GLY A 10 -1.40 13.73 11.19
CA GLY A 10 -2.51 12.86 11.60
C GLY A 10 -2.16 11.84 12.69
N ILE A 11 -0.89 11.69 13.10
CA ILE A 11 -0.54 10.93 14.31
C ILE A 11 -0.57 11.85 15.53
N GLY A 12 -1.74 11.97 16.15
CA GLY A 12 -1.88 12.63 17.44
C GLY A 12 -1.28 11.83 18.61
N ALA A 13 -1.16 12.47 19.78
CA ALA A 13 -0.63 11.86 21.00
C ALA A 13 -1.31 10.52 21.37
N SER A 14 -2.62 10.40 21.12
CA SER A 14 -3.37 9.17 21.39
C SER A 14 -2.97 8.00 20.49
N TYR A 15 -2.59 8.26 19.23
CA TYR A 15 -2.13 7.24 18.30
C TYR A 15 -0.65 6.93 18.49
N SER A 16 0.17 7.94 18.81
CA SER A 16 1.59 7.73 19.08
C SER A 16 1.80 6.83 20.31
N GLU A 17 1.00 6.98 21.37
CA GLU A 17 1.02 6.09 22.54
C GLU A 17 0.68 4.63 22.19
N LYS A 18 -0.35 4.43 21.35
CA LYS A 18 -0.75 3.09 20.87
C LYS A 18 0.34 2.44 20.03
N LEU A 19 0.97 3.21 19.14
CA LEU A 19 2.09 2.73 18.32
C LEU A 19 3.32 2.42 19.17
N ALA A 20 3.62 3.28 20.15
CA ALA A 20 4.71 3.08 21.10
C ALA A 20 4.51 1.81 21.94
N ALA A 21 3.28 1.48 22.35
CA ALA A 21 2.94 0.24 23.05
C ALA A 21 3.17 -1.02 22.19
N VAL A 22 3.03 -0.90 20.86
CA VAL A 22 3.33 -1.97 19.90
C VAL A 22 4.83 -2.08 19.59
N GLY A 23 5.62 -1.10 20.02
CA GLY A 23 7.07 -1.00 19.81
C GLY A 23 7.44 -0.24 18.53
N ILE A 24 6.56 0.63 18.03
CA ILE A 24 6.79 1.48 16.87
C ILE A 24 6.97 2.91 17.37
N LYS A 25 8.20 3.43 17.33
CA LYS A 25 8.52 4.80 17.79
C LYS A 25 9.03 5.69 16.67
N ARG A 26 9.61 5.09 15.64
CA ARG A 26 10.21 5.80 14.51
C ARG A 26 9.53 5.43 13.19
N THR A 27 9.66 6.31 12.20
CA THR A 27 9.22 6.09 10.82
C THR A 27 9.82 4.80 10.22
N ASP A 28 11.08 4.46 10.53
CA ASP A 28 11.69 3.22 10.06
C ASP A 28 11.04 1.97 10.68
N ASP A 29 10.66 2.03 11.96
CA ASP A 29 9.95 0.94 12.63
C ASP A 29 8.58 0.74 12.00
N LEU A 30 7.90 1.85 11.70
CA LEU A 30 6.60 1.87 11.04
C LEU A 30 6.71 1.22 9.66
N LEU A 31 7.69 1.59 8.85
CA LEU A 31 7.89 1.03 7.52
C LEU A 31 8.27 -0.46 7.56
N THR A 32 9.12 -0.85 8.51
CA THR A 32 9.53 -2.24 8.67
C THR A 32 8.36 -3.14 9.04
N ARG A 33 7.47 -2.68 9.94
CA ARG A 33 6.31 -3.47 10.37
C ARG A 33 5.10 -3.32 9.46
N CYS A 34 4.82 -2.12 8.95
CA CYS A 34 3.62 -1.81 8.15
C CYS A 34 3.86 -1.80 6.63
N GLY A 35 5.09 -2.07 6.17
CA GLY A 35 5.40 -2.18 4.74
C GLY A 35 4.72 -3.36 4.04
N SER A 36 4.38 -4.42 4.81
CA SER A 36 3.62 -5.58 4.33
C SER A 36 2.16 -5.55 4.77
N ALA A 37 1.27 -6.10 3.94
CA ALA A 37 -0.15 -6.23 4.29
C ALA A 37 -0.35 -7.06 5.57
N ARG A 38 0.43 -8.15 5.72
CA ARG A 38 0.41 -8.98 6.93
C ARG A 38 0.81 -8.19 8.17
N GLY A 39 1.91 -7.44 8.10
CA GLY A 39 2.38 -6.67 9.23
C GLY A 39 1.43 -5.54 9.62
N ARG A 40 0.71 -4.93 8.65
CA ARG A 40 -0.38 -4.00 8.96
C ARG A 40 -1.53 -4.64 9.72
N ALA A 41 -1.96 -5.84 9.33
CA ALA A 41 -3.00 -6.58 10.07
C ALA A 41 -2.55 -6.89 11.50
N GLU A 42 -1.31 -7.36 11.69
CA GLU A 42 -0.75 -7.64 13.02
C GLU A 42 -0.66 -6.37 13.90
N VAL A 43 -0.29 -5.23 13.32
CA VAL A 43 -0.25 -3.94 14.04
C VAL A 43 -1.66 -3.44 14.33
N SER A 44 -2.60 -3.60 13.40
CA SER A 44 -4.02 -3.25 13.57
C SER A 44 -4.62 -4.00 14.75
N ASP A 45 -4.42 -5.32 14.82
CA ASP A 45 -4.93 -6.17 15.91
C ASP A 45 -4.36 -5.78 17.28
N ARG A 46 -3.09 -5.39 17.33
CA ARG A 46 -2.40 -5.04 18.58
C ARG A 46 -2.69 -3.60 19.04
N SER A 47 -2.78 -2.66 18.12
CA SER A 47 -2.97 -1.22 18.43
C SER A 47 -4.43 -0.79 18.43
N GLY A 48 -5.32 -1.58 17.83
CA GLY A 48 -6.72 -1.22 17.60
C GLY A 48 -6.90 -0.09 16.58
N ILE A 49 -5.91 0.12 15.69
CA ILE A 49 -5.93 1.16 14.65
C ILE A 49 -6.30 0.50 13.33
N SER A 50 -7.19 1.13 12.55
CA SER A 50 -7.60 0.59 11.26
C SER A 50 -6.41 0.41 10.29
N GLU A 51 -6.41 -0.68 9.52
CA GLU A 51 -5.39 -0.95 8.50
C GLU A 51 -5.26 0.17 7.46
N LYS A 52 -6.36 0.88 7.16
CA LYS A 52 -6.36 2.01 6.22
C LYS A 52 -5.51 3.16 6.73
N LEU A 53 -5.70 3.55 8.00
CA LEU A 53 -4.88 4.59 8.63
C LEU A 53 -3.39 4.19 8.70
N LEU A 54 -3.12 2.93 9.05
CA LEU A 54 -1.75 2.40 9.07
C LEU A 54 -1.10 2.44 7.68
N LEU A 55 -1.87 2.18 6.62
CA LEU A 55 -1.39 2.30 5.25
C LEU A 55 -1.09 3.76 4.88
N THR A 56 -1.97 4.70 5.23
CA THR A 56 -1.76 6.14 5.01
C THR A 56 -0.49 6.64 5.72
N TRP A 57 -0.29 6.29 6.98
CA TRP A 57 0.93 6.68 7.71
C TRP A 57 2.19 6.00 7.16
N ALA A 58 2.09 4.72 6.76
CA ALA A 58 3.22 4.04 6.12
C ALA A 58 3.58 4.71 4.78
N ASN A 59 2.59 5.09 3.97
CA ASN A 59 2.77 5.81 2.70
C ASN A 59 3.48 7.15 2.91
N MET A 60 3.01 7.96 3.87
CA MET A 60 3.67 9.22 4.22
C MET A 60 5.10 8.99 4.72
N ALA A 61 5.31 7.98 5.57
CA ALA A 61 6.64 7.60 6.03
C ALA A 61 7.59 7.21 4.89
N ASP A 62 7.11 6.56 3.82
CA ASP A 62 7.92 6.21 2.66
C ASP A 62 8.31 7.46 1.85
N LEU A 63 7.41 8.45 1.73
CA LEU A 63 7.70 9.73 1.08
C LEU A 63 8.70 10.58 1.88
N MET A 64 8.61 10.59 3.22
CA MET A 64 9.52 11.33 4.12
C MET A 64 10.97 10.82 4.07
N ARG A 65 11.25 9.71 3.39
CA ARG A 65 12.62 9.23 3.14
C ARG A 65 13.37 10.12 2.15
N ILE A 66 12.65 10.85 1.30
CA ILE A 66 13.20 11.78 0.31
C ILE A 66 13.66 13.06 1.03
N HIS A 67 14.85 13.52 0.71
CA HIS A 67 15.39 14.74 1.31
C HIS A 67 14.58 15.96 0.87
N GLY A 68 14.09 16.72 1.86
CA GLY A 68 13.25 17.90 1.64
C GLY A 68 11.75 17.63 1.62
N VAL A 69 11.32 16.37 1.74
CA VAL A 69 9.91 16.01 1.94
C VAL A 69 9.65 15.85 3.44
N GLY A 70 9.00 16.85 4.03
CA GLY A 70 8.51 16.82 5.41
C GLY A 70 7.08 16.29 5.51
N SER A 71 6.52 16.37 6.71
CA SER A 71 5.15 15.94 7.02
C SER A 71 4.11 16.68 6.16
N GLU A 72 4.19 18.01 6.13
CA GLU A 72 3.31 18.90 5.34
C GLU A 72 3.34 18.57 3.84
N PHE A 73 4.53 18.32 3.28
CA PHE A 73 4.67 17.98 1.87
C PHE A 73 4.19 16.55 1.55
N SER A 74 4.34 15.62 2.50
CA SER A 74 3.84 14.26 2.33
C SER A 74 2.31 14.22 2.26
N GLU A 75 1.62 15.03 3.07
CA GLU A 75 0.17 15.20 3.02
C GLU A 75 -0.29 15.85 1.71
N LEU A 76 0.42 16.89 1.26
CA LEU A 76 0.12 17.54 -0.02
C LEU A 76 0.30 16.58 -1.21
N LEU A 77 1.31 15.71 -1.18
CA LEU A 77 1.53 14.69 -2.21
C LEU A 77 0.43 13.63 -2.21
N GLU A 78 0.00 13.15 -1.04
CA GLU A 78 -1.15 12.25 -0.92
C GLU A 78 -2.42 12.91 -1.48
N ALA A 79 -2.67 14.17 -1.09
CA ALA A 79 -3.82 14.93 -1.58
C ALA A 79 -3.76 15.21 -3.10
N ALA A 80 -2.56 15.26 -3.70
CA ALA A 80 -2.34 15.33 -5.14
C ALA A 80 -2.45 13.96 -5.85
N GLY A 81 -2.72 12.87 -5.10
CA GLY A 81 -2.88 11.51 -5.58
C GLY A 81 -1.55 10.80 -5.88
N VAL A 82 -0.51 11.11 -5.12
CA VAL A 82 0.78 10.42 -5.12
C VAL A 82 1.04 9.88 -3.71
N ASP A 83 0.82 8.58 -3.57
CA ASP A 83 0.77 7.96 -2.24
C ASP A 83 2.05 7.14 -1.96
N THR A 84 2.91 6.88 -2.95
CA THR A 84 4.17 6.12 -2.77
C THR A 84 5.33 6.66 -3.58
N VAL A 85 6.55 6.32 -3.14
CA VAL A 85 7.79 6.59 -3.89
C VAL A 85 7.74 5.98 -5.29
N ARG A 86 7.18 4.77 -5.45
CA ARG A 86 7.00 4.12 -6.76
C ARG A 86 6.18 4.97 -7.72
N GLU A 87 5.08 5.56 -7.24
CA GLU A 87 4.23 6.39 -8.10
C GLU A 87 4.93 7.69 -8.45
N LEU A 88 5.60 8.32 -7.48
CA LEU A 88 6.35 9.56 -7.68
C LEU A 88 7.41 9.43 -8.79
N GLN A 89 8.12 8.31 -8.85
CA GLN A 89 9.14 8.02 -9.89
C GLN A 89 8.63 8.12 -11.33
N HIS A 90 7.33 7.88 -11.54
CA HIS A 90 6.72 7.82 -12.86
C HIS A 90 5.89 9.07 -13.20
N ARG A 91 5.77 10.04 -12.27
CA ARG A 91 5.02 11.28 -12.53
C ARG A 91 5.84 12.28 -13.32
N ASN A 92 5.12 13.13 -14.05
CA ASN A 92 5.69 14.31 -14.69
C ASN A 92 5.72 15.47 -13.68
N ALA A 93 6.89 16.09 -13.49
CA ALA A 93 7.12 17.14 -12.50
C ALA A 93 6.22 18.37 -12.72
N THR A 94 6.04 18.80 -13.97
CA THR A 94 5.20 19.95 -14.33
C THR A 94 3.76 19.72 -13.91
N ASN A 95 3.16 18.62 -14.36
CA ASN A 95 1.78 18.28 -14.03
C ASN A 95 1.57 18.08 -12.52
N LEU A 96 2.57 17.53 -11.82
CA LEU A 96 2.50 17.33 -10.37
C LEU A 96 2.53 18.66 -9.64
N SER A 97 3.42 19.58 -10.02
CA SER A 97 3.51 20.90 -9.40
C SER A 97 2.22 21.72 -9.56
N GLU A 98 1.59 21.68 -10.74
CA GLU A 98 0.31 22.34 -10.99
C GLU A 98 -0.82 21.74 -10.13
N LYS A 99 -0.88 20.41 -10.03
CA LYS A 99 -1.86 19.74 -9.16
C LYS A 99 -1.64 20.06 -7.69
N MET A 100 -0.40 20.09 -7.23
CA MET A 100 -0.07 20.46 -5.85
C MET A 100 -0.47 21.91 -5.55
N GLN A 101 -0.28 22.82 -6.50
CA GLN A 101 -0.76 24.20 -6.37
C GLN A 101 -2.29 24.25 -6.23
N GLN A 102 -3.03 23.58 -7.14
CA GLN A 102 -4.49 23.54 -7.10
C GLN A 102 -5.03 22.96 -5.78
N VAL A 103 -4.42 21.87 -5.30
CA VAL A 103 -4.81 21.25 -4.04
C VAL A 103 -4.50 22.18 -2.86
N ASN A 104 -3.36 22.86 -2.87
CA ASN A 104 -2.99 23.79 -1.81
C ASN A 104 -3.85 25.06 -1.80
N ASP A 105 -4.34 25.50 -2.97
CA ASP A 105 -5.27 26.63 -3.06
C ASP A 105 -6.64 26.32 -2.46
N VAL A 106 -7.05 25.04 -2.48
CA VAL A 106 -8.33 24.59 -1.90
C VAL A 106 -8.20 24.20 -0.43
N LYS A 107 -7.14 23.47 -0.08
CA LYS A 107 -6.99 22.85 1.26
C LYS A 107 -6.04 23.61 2.19
N HIS A 108 -5.20 24.51 1.66
CA HIS A 108 -4.21 25.29 2.41
C HIS A 108 -3.35 24.44 3.36
N LEU A 109 -2.86 23.30 2.87
CA LEU A 109 -2.07 22.33 3.64
C LEU A 109 -0.65 22.84 3.93
N THR A 110 -0.04 23.56 3.00
CA THR A 110 1.33 24.06 3.14
C THR A 110 1.38 25.57 2.99
N ARG A 111 2.27 26.20 3.77
CA ARG A 111 2.52 27.66 3.69
C ARG A 111 3.24 28.05 2.40
N ARG A 112 4.01 27.13 1.84
CA ARG A 112 4.79 27.29 0.61
C ARG A 112 4.52 26.12 -0.32
N VAL A 113 4.22 26.42 -1.58
CA VAL A 113 4.13 25.40 -2.63
C VAL A 113 5.54 25.10 -3.13
N PRO A 114 5.92 23.82 -3.30
CA PRO A 114 7.24 23.46 -3.81
C PRO A 114 7.41 23.95 -5.25
N SER A 115 8.62 24.43 -5.55
CA SER A 115 9.00 24.82 -6.91
C SER A 115 9.19 23.59 -7.80
N LEU A 116 9.09 23.79 -9.13
CA LEU A 116 9.33 22.72 -10.12
C LEU A 116 10.66 21.98 -9.86
N LYS A 117 11.74 22.72 -9.55
CA LYS A 117 13.06 22.16 -9.29
C LYS A 117 13.09 21.26 -8.04
N GLU A 118 12.34 21.62 -7.01
CA GLU A 118 12.22 20.79 -5.79
C GLU A 118 11.48 19.48 -6.12
N VAL A 119 10.40 19.56 -6.90
CA VAL A 119 9.65 18.38 -7.35
C VAL A 119 10.48 17.48 -8.26
N GLU A 120 11.24 18.05 -9.19
CA GLU A 120 12.19 17.31 -10.04
C GLU A 120 13.26 16.60 -9.20
N ALA A 121 13.83 17.29 -8.20
CA ALA A 121 14.80 16.69 -7.29
C ALA A 121 14.20 15.53 -6.49
N TRP A 122 12.95 15.64 -6.04
CA TRP A 122 12.26 14.54 -5.37
C TRP A 122 12.03 13.34 -6.29
N ILE A 123 11.66 13.56 -7.55
CA ILE A 123 11.48 12.49 -8.53
C ILE A 123 12.81 11.78 -8.82
N GLU A 124 13.90 12.52 -8.97
CA GLU A 124 15.23 11.93 -9.18
C GLU A 124 15.70 11.12 -7.97
N GLN A 125 15.50 11.63 -6.76
CA GLN A 125 15.79 10.87 -5.54
C GLN A 125 14.90 9.63 -5.41
N ALA A 126 13.60 9.76 -5.75
CA ALA A 126 12.67 8.66 -5.72
C ALA A 126 13.15 7.52 -6.63
N LYS A 127 13.70 7.81 -7.82
CA LYS A 127 14.23 6.80 -8.76
C LYS A 127 15.41 6.01 -8.19
N GLN A 128 16.18 6.59 -7.27
CA GLN A 128 17.30 5.92 -6.62
C GLN A 128 16.86 5.06 -5.42
N LEU A 129 15.64 5.26 -4.92
CA LEU A 129 15.13 4.57 -3.74
C LEU A 129 14.37 3.30 -4.11
N GLN A 130 14.61 2.24 -3.33
CA GLN A 130 13.81 1.03 -3.41
C GLN A 130 12.47 1.24 -2.71
N PRO A 131 11.33 0.90 -3.37
CA PRO A 131 10.01 1.00 -2.76
C PRO A 131 9.89 -0.04 -1.64
N MET A 132 9.53 0.40 -0.43
CA MET A 132 9.41 -0.49 0.74
C MET A 132 7.96 -0.94 1.00
N ILE A 133 6.99 -0.31 0.35
CA ILE A 133 5.57 -0.63 0.54
C ILE A 133 5.08 -1.63 -0.50
N SER A 134 4.50 -2.72 -0.01
CA SER A 134 3.72 -3.66 -0.79
C SER A 134 2.22 -3.36 -0.63
N ARG A 135 1.57 -2.89 -1.71
CA ARG A 135 0.12 -2.65 -1.76
C ARG A 135 -0.68 -3.89 -2.14
N LEU A 136 -0.05 -4.84 -2.83
CA LEU A 136 -0.71 -6.09 -3.17
C LEU A 136 -0.78 -6.95 -1.91
N ALA A 137 -1.99 -7.11 -1.38
CA ALA A 137 -2.38 -8.34 -0.72
C ALA A 137 -2.21 -9.45 -1.76
N SER A 138 -1.00 -10.00 -1.88
CA SER A 138 -0.82 -11.18 -2.71
C SER A 138 -1.58 -12.29 -2.00
N ILE A 139 -2.69 -12.65 -2.63
CA ILE A 139 -3.53 -13.83 -2.41
C ILE A 139 -2.72 -15.15 -2.48
N LEU A 140 -1.38 -15.11 -2.50
CA LEU A 140 -0.48 -16.26 -2.59
C LEU A 140 0.25 -16.59 -1.27
N ALA A 141 -0.02 -15.92 -0.15
CA ALA A 141 0.47 -16.36 1.16
C ALA A 141 -0.46 -17.37 1.87
N ARG A 142 -1.29 -18.11 1.11
CA ARG A 142 -2.11 -19.25 1.60
C ARG A 142 -1.70 -20.60 0.97
N SER A 143 -0.43 -20.78 0.66
CA SER A 143 0.12 -22.12 0.39
C SER A 143 1.39 -22.36 1.19
N CYS A 144 1.29 -22.27 2.52
CA CYS A 144 2.20 -23.00 3.39
C CYS A 144 1.52 -23.19 4.76
N SER A 145 0.44 -23.97 4.77
CA SER A 145 -0.08 -24.56 6.00
C SER A 145 -0.18 -26.07 5.78
N ALA A 146 0.62 -26.78 6.57
CA ALA A 146 0.42 -28.14 7.05
C ALA A 146 0.34 -29.31 6.04
N ALA A 147 1.42 -30.10 5.98
CA ALA A 147 1.46 -31.57 5.87
C ALA A 147 2.95 -31.97 5.72
N THR A 148 3.60 -32.87 6.45
CA THR A 148 3.22 -33.80 7.51
C THR A 148 4.53 -34.34 8.06
N GLY A 149 4.76 -34.24 9.36
CA GLY A 149 5.60 -35.21 10.05
C GLY A 149 4.70 -36.40 10.40
N ASN A 150 4.84 -37.52 9.70
CA ASN A 150 4.60 -38.83 10.29
C ASN A 150 5.28 -39.90 9.43
N GLY A 151 6.25 -40.59 10.01
CA GLY A 151 6.89 -41.73 9.39
C GLY A 151 6.03 -42.97 9.55
N TYR A 152 5.80 -43.68 8.45
CA TYR A 152 5.55 -45.11 8.47
C TYR A 152 6.22 -45.74 7.26
N SER A 153 7.18 -46.62 7.53
CA SER A 153 7.67 -47.61 6.58
C SER A 153 6.59 -48.67 6.37
N ALA A 154 6.32 -49.03 5.12
CA ALA A 154 5.66 -50.30 4.81
C ALA A 154 6.03 -50.73 3.39
N THR A 155 6.84 -51.76 3.33
CA THR A 155 7.18 -52.54 2.16
C THR A 155 6.00 -53.39 1.65
N HIS A 156 6.10 -53.83 0.39
CA HIS A 156 5.38 -54.93 -0.26
C HIS A 156 3.98 -54.68 -0.86
N GLY A 157 3.95 -54.57 -2.19
CA GLY A 157 3.46 -55.63 -3.07
C GLY A 157 1.96 -55.99 -3.07
N SER A 158 1.32 -55.84 -4.24
CA SER A 158 0.50 -56.86 -4.95
C SER A 158 -0.79 -56.31 -5.61
N ARG A 159 -0.80 -56.40 -6.94
CA ARG A 159 -1.87 -56.90 -7.83
C ARG A 159 -3.32 -56.36 -7.78
N LEU A 160 -3.66 -55.82 -8.96
CA LEU A 160 -4.80 -56.13 -9.85
C LEU A 160 -6.22 -55.65 -9.50
N GLY A 161 -6.78 -54.91 -10.46
CA GLY A 161 -8.22 -54.76 -10.68
C GLY A 161 -8.56 -53.56 -11.56
N PRO A 162 -8.97 -53.74 -12.84
CA PRO A 162 -9.30 -52.63 -13.73
C PRO A 162 -10.77 -52.22 -13.52
N CYS A 163 -11.01 -50.95 -13.22
CA CYS A 163 -12.37 -50.40 -13.22
C CYS A 163 -12.58 -49.55 -14.48
N ALA A 164 -13.62 -49.95 -15.20
CA ALA A 164 -13.90 -49.61 -16.57
C ALA A 164 -14.13 -48.13 -16.84
N LEU A 165 -13.73 -47.75 -18.05
CA LEU A 165 -14.21 -46.63 -18.82
C LEU A 165 -15.73 -46.45 -18.67
N ARG A 166 -16.15 -45.26 -18.22
CA ARG A 166 -17.44 -44.71 -18.62
C ARG A 166 -17.24 -43.29 -19.14
N SER A 167 -17.41 -43.20 -20.44
CA SER A 167 -17.61 -42.00 -21.23
C SER A 167 -18.73 -41.14 -20.64
N GLY A 168 -18.45 -39.84 -20.50
CA GLY A 168 -19.39 -38.82 -20.08
C GLY A 168 -18.72 -37.46 -20.18
N GLY A 169 -18.62 -36.96 -21.41
CA GLY A 169 -18.10 -35.63 -21.69
C GLY A 169 -18.95 -34.57 -20.99
N CYS A 170 -18.32 -33.80 -20.09
CA CYS A 170 -18.89 -32.56 -19.59
C CYS A 170 -18.24 -31.42 -20.40
N GLY A 171 -19.06 -30.77 -21.21
CA GLY A 171 -18.66 -29.82 -22.23
C GLY A 171 -17.93 -28.61 -21.67
N MET A 172 -16.88 -28.22 -22.39
CA MET A 172 -16.31 -26.88 -22.38
C MET A 172 -17.42 -25.86 -22.67
N THR A 173 -17.87 -25.13 -21.65
CA THR A 173 -18.55 -23.86 -21.87
C THR A 173 -17.51 -22.77 -22.00
N LYS A 174 -17.58 -22.06 -23.13
CA LYS A 174 -16.66 -21.00 -23.53
C LYS A 174 -16.64 -19.88 -22.48
N ARG A 175 -15.44 -19.40 -22.14
CA ARG A 175 -15.27 -18.13 -21.41
C ARG A 175 -15.80 -16.99 -22.28
N PRO A 176 -16.70 -16.12 -21.80
CA PRO A 176 -17.00 -14.87 -22.47
C PRO A 176 -15.81 -13.91 -22.36
N ASN A 177 -15.54 -13.23 -23.45
CA ASN A 177 -14.57 -12.15 -23.61
C ASN A 177 -15.19 -10.81 -23.17
N GLU A 178 -15.25 -10.51 -21.88
CA GLU A 178 -15.66 -9.17 -21.43
C GLU A 178 -14.47 -8.19 -21.50
N ARG A 179 -14.16 -7.78 -22.73
CA ARG A 179 -13.86 -6.37 -22.99
C ARG A 179 -15.22 -5.66 -22.95
N GLN A 180 -15.28 -4.57 -22.18
CA GLN A 180 -16.43 -3.66 -21.95
C GLN A 180 -17.06 -3.80 -20.57
N PHE A 181 -16.37 -3.28 -19.56
CA PHE A 181 -17.02 -2.59 -18.46
C PHE A 181 -16.42 -1.17 -18.39
N PHE A 182 -17.19 -0.22 -18.91
CA PHE A 182 -17.35 1.18 -18.48
C PHE A 182 -16.14 1.81 -17.75
N ALA A 183 -15.37 2.78 -18.25
CA ALA A 183 -15.71 3.99 -18.98
C ALA A 183 -16.93 4.73 -18.38
N ALA A 184 -16.75 5.30 -17.19
CA ALA A 184 -17.37 6.54 -16.70
C ALA A 184 -16.97 6.74 -15.22
N ILE A 185 -15.91 7.48 -14.96
CA ILE A 185 -15.81 8.26 -13.71
C ILE A 185 -15.87 9.70 -14.18
N ASP A 186 -17.12 10.15 -14.26
CA ASP A 186 -17.51 11.50 -14.57
C ASP A 186 -17.23 12.40 -13.35
N TRP A 187 -16.91 13.63 -13.68
CA TRP A 187 -16.54 14.75 -12.84
C TRP A 187 -17.81 15.61 -12.65
N GLN A 188 -17.90 16.39 -11.55
CA GLN A 188 -19.08 17.18 -11.07
C GLN A 188 -20.16 16.34 -10.34
N GLU A 189 -20.81 16.78 -9.26
CA GLU A 189 -20.91 18.07 -8.57
C GLU A 189 -21.53 17.81 -7.19
N GLU A 190 -21.17 18.67 -6.23
CA GLU A 190 -21.95 19.18 -5.09
C GLU A 190 -22.79 18.25 -4.21
N GLN A 191 -22.62 18.37 -2.89
CA GLN A 191 -23.71 18.80 -1.98
C GLN A 191 -23.17 19.35 -0.63
N THR A 192 -23.32 20.67 -0.52
CA THR A 192 -23.96 21.42 0.59
C THR A 192 -23.38 21.40 2.01
N TRP A 193 -22.86 22.55 2.45
CA TRP A 193 -23.07 23.09 3.80
C TRP A 193 -23.19 24.62 3.75
N VAL A 194 -24.41 25.11 3.98
CA VAL A 194 -24.70 26.42 4.59
C VAL A 194 -24.84 26.18 6.09
#